data_AF-A0A6B3HR03-F1
#
_entry.id   AF-A0A6B3HR03-F1
#
_cell.length_a   1.000
_cell.length_b   1.000
_cell.length_c   1.000
_cell.angle_alpha   90.00
_cell.angle_beta   90.00
_cell.angle_gamma   90.00
#
_symmetry.space_group_name_H-M   'P 1'
#
loop_
_entity.id
_entity.type
_entity.pdbx_description
1 polymer ?
#
loop_
_entity_poly.entity_id
_entity_poly.type
_entity_poly.pdbx_seq_one_letter_code
_entity_poly.pdbx_strand_id
1 'polypeptide(L)' 'LTSLTAGASRIFEGGAVNQTVVEMDRGFLFLMSISDGSSLAVLAHPDADIGLVGYEMALLVDRAGSVLTP' A
#
# COMPACT_ATOMS: atom_id res chain seq x y z
N LEU A 1 9.01 2.99 -5.71
CA LEU A 1 7.62 3.48 -5.74
C LEU A 1 7.33 4.39 -4.55
N THR A 2 7.61 3.96 -3.32
CA THR A 2 7.41 4.76 -2.09
C THR A 2 8.04 6.14 -2.13
N SER A 3 9.27 6.29 -2.65
CA SER A 3 9.92 7.61 -2.79
C SER A 3 9.26 8.53 -3.81
N LEU A 4 8.75 7.98 -4.93
CA LEU A 4 8.07 8.74 -5.97
C LEU A 4 6.72 9.25 -5.48
N THR A 5 5.93 8.38 -4.84
CA THR A 5 4.62 8.76 -4.30
C THR A 5 4.75 9.72 -3.12
N ALA A 6 5.76 9.55 -2.26
CA ALA A 6 6.11 10.53 -1.22
C ALA A 6 6.59 11.88 -1.81
N GLY A 7 7.28 11.87 -2.95
CA GLY A 7 7.63 13.08 -3.70
C GLY A 7 6.39 13.79 -4.24
N ALA A 8 5.52 13.06 -4.93
CA ALA A 8 4.28 13.58 -5.48
C ALA A 8 3.39 14.18 -4.37
N SER A 9 3.21 13.48 -3.25
CA SER A 9 2.39 13.99 -2.14
C SER A 9 2.91 15.31 -1.56
N ARG A 10 4.23 15.51 -1.52
CA ARG A 10 4.83 16.78 -1.09
C ARG A 10 4.56 17.92 -2.09
N ILE A 11 4.61 17.62 -3.39
CA ILE A 11 4.36 18.61 -4.45
C ILE A 11 2.89 19.04 -4.47
N PHE A 12 1.98 18.09 -4.26
CA PHE A 12 0.53 18.32 -4.30
C PHE A 12 -0.07 18.62 -2.93
N GLU A 13 0.74 18.73 -1.88
CA GLU A 13 0.29 18.93 -0.49
C GLU A 13 -0.76 17.90 -0.02
N GLY A 14 -0.66 16.66 -0.51
CA GLY A 14 -1.65 15.59 -0.31
C GLY A 14 -1.54 14.82 1.01
N GLY A 15 -0.57 15.16 1.86
CA GLY A 15 -0.35 14.51 3.16
C GLY A 15 0.44 13.20 3.08
N ALA A 16 0.20 12.27 4.01
CA ALA A 16 0.87 10.97 4.00
C ALA A 16 0.27 10.05 2.92
N VAL A 17 1.12 9.28 2.24
CA VAL A 17 0.66 8.30 1.24
C VAL A 17 0.14 7.07 1.99
N ASN A 18 -1.17 6.88 1.98
CA ASN A 18 -1.79 5.72 2.63
C ASN A 18 -1.58 4.43 1.82
N GLN A 19 -1.72 4.50 0.50
CA GLN A 19 -1.62 3.35 -0.39
C GLN A 19 -1.24 3.80 -1.81
N THR A 20 -0.53 2.94 -2.53
CA THR A 20 -0.32 3.06 -3.98
C THR A 20 -0.96 1.87 -4.69
N VAL A 21 -1.69 2.12 -5.79
CA VAL A 21 -2.28 1.07 -6.63
C VAL A 21 -1.77 1.23 -8.04
N VAL A 22 -1.28 0.15 -8.63
CA VAL A 22 -0.90 0.08 -10.04
C VAL A 22 -1.80 -0.94 -10.72
N GLU A 23 -2.64 -0.47 -11.62
CA GLU A 23 -3.46 -1.31 -12.49
C GLU A 23 -2.66 -1.70 -13.74
N MET A 24 -2.72 -2.98 -14.08
CA MET A 24 -2.04 -3.59 -15.22
C MET A 24 -3.04 -4.50 -15.95
N ASP A 25 -2.74 -4.81 -17.21
CA ASP A 25 -3.57 -5.71 -18.04
C ASP A 25 -3.92 -7.04 -17.36
N ARG A 26 -3.02 -7.55 -16.51
CA ARG A 26 -3.16 -8.84 -15.84
C ARG A 26 -3.38 -8.74 -14.33
N GLY A 27 -3.87 -7.59 -13.85
CA GLY A 27 -4.27 -7.41 -12.46
C GLY A 27 -3.66 -6.19 -11.80
N PHE A 28 -3.60 -6.22 -10.47
CA PHE A 28 -3.32 -5.04 -9.66
C PHE A 28 -2.16 -5.27 -8.71
N LEU A 29 -1.25 -4.30 -8.60
CA LEU A 29 -0.24 -4.25 -7.57
C LEU A 29 -0.60 -3.17 -6.55
N PHE A 30 -0.78 -3.59 -5.31
CA PHE A 30 -1.01 -2.72 -4.16
C PHE A 30 0.27 -2.59 -3.34
N LEU A 31 0.60 -1.36 -2.93
CA LEU A 31 1.64 -1.10 -1.94
C LEU A 31 1.09 -0.27 -0.78
N MET A 32 1.36 -0.71 0.44
CA MET A 32 1.15 0.06 1.67
C MET A 32 2.46 0.18 2.45
N SER A 33 2.71 1.34 3.03
CA SER A 33 3.81 1.50 3.99
C SER A 33 3.43 0.87 5.32
N ILE A 34 4.39 0.18 5.93
CA ILE A 34 4.33 -0.26 7.33
C ILE A 34 5.28 0.64 8.13
N SER A 35 5.19 0.56 9.46
CA SER A 35 6.15 1.18 10.39
C SER A 35 7.61 0.91 10.01
N ASP A 36 8.48 1.83 10.43
CA ASP A 36 9.94 1.76 10.32
C ASP A 36 10.49 1.42 8.91
N GLY A 37 9.95 2.08 7.89
CA GLY A 37 10.43 1.95 6.51
C GLY A 37 10.08 0.63 5.82
N SER A 38 9.33 -0.25 6.49
CA SER A 38 8.82 -1.48 5.90
C SER A 38 7.65 -1.20 4.94
N SER A 39 7.32 -2.16 4.06
CA SER A 39 6.20 -2.03 3.13
C SER A 39 5.58 -3.39 2.83
N LEU A 40 4.25 -3.42 2.67
CA LEU A 40 3.48 -4.56 2.20
C LEU A 40 3.19 -4.39 0.71
N ALA A 41 3.48 -5.42 -0.10
CA ALA A 41 3.13 -5.47 -1.51
C ALA A 41 2.22 -6.67 -1.79
N VAL A 42 1.11 -6.45 -2.49
CA VAL A 42 0.15 -7.51 -2.85
C VAL A 42 -0.14 -7.45 -4.35
N LEU A 43 -0.04 -8.60 -5.02
CA LEU A 43 -0.42 -8.77 -6.42
C LEU A 43 -1.77 -9.50 -6.47
N ALA A 44 -2.77 -8.87 -7.05
CA ALA A 44 -4.13 -9.40 -7.17
C ALA A 44 -4.48 -9.69 -8.63
N HIS A 45 -5.27 -10.75 -8.84
CA HIS A 45 -5.85 -11.07 -10.15
C HIS A 45 -6.81 -9.96 -10.61
N PRO A 46 -7.03 -9.74 -11.92
CA PRO A 46 -7.98 -8.75 -12.42
C PRO A 46 -9.41 -8.94 -11.89
N ASP A 47 -9.82 -10.18 -11.60
CA ASP A 47 -11.15 -10.50 -11.07
C ASP A 47 -11.25 -10.42 -9.55
N ALA A 48 -10.18 -9.98 -8.86
CA ALA A 48 -10.19 -9.86 -7.41
C ALA A 48 -11.05 -8.67 -6.96
N ASP A 49 -11.74 -8.83 -5.83
CA ASP A 49 -12.39 -7.71 -5.15
C ASP A 49 -11.32 -6.81 -4.52
N ILE A 50 -11.01 -5.71 -5.21
CA ILE A 50 -10.02 -4.71 -4.79
C ILE A 50 -10.36 -4.05 -3.45
N GLY A 51 -11.65 -3.95 -3.09
CA GLY A 51 -12.08 -3.43 -1.78
C GLY A 51 -11.73 -4.41 -0.67
N LEU A 52 -11.99 -5.70 -0.88
CA LEU A 52 -11.62 -6.75 0.06
C LEU A 52 -10.10 -6.88 0.21
N VAL A 53 -9.35 -6.82 -0.89
CA VAL A 53 -7.88 -6.82 -0.87
C VAL A 53 -7.36 -5.66 -0.03
N GLY A 54 -7.85 -4.44 -0.26
CA GLY A 54 -7.46 -3.27 0.54
C GLY A 54 -7.81 -3.40 2.02
N TYR A 55 -8.99 -3.95 2.34
CA TYR A 55 -9.42 -4.18 3.73
C TYR A 55 -8.50 -5.16 4.47
N GLU A 56 -8.24 -6.33 3.89
CA GLU A 56 -7.36 -7.34 4.48
C GLU A 56 -5.92 -6.84 4.59
N MET A 57 -5.46 -6.06 3.61
CA MET A 57 -4.15 -5.42 3.68
C MET A 57 -4.06 -4.43 4.85
N ALA A 58 -5.08 -3.58 5.07
CA ALA A 58 -5.09 -2.65 6.19
C ALA A 58 -5.05 -3.38 7.54
N LEU A 59 -5.83 -4.46 7.69
CA LEU A 59 -5.80 -5.33 8.87
C LEU A 59 -4.42 -5.99 9.06
N LEU A 60 -3.78 -6.43 7.98
CA LEU A 60 -2.47 -7.06 8.05
C LEU A 60 -1.39 -6.05 8.47
N VAL A 61 -1.42 -4.83 7.93
CA VAL A 61 -0.49 -3.76 8.31
C VAL A 61 -0.66 -3.37 9.77
N ASP A 62 -1.89 -3.25 10.26
CA ASP A 62 -2.18 -2.96 11.67
C ASP A 62 -1.60 -4.04 12.60
N ARG A 63 -1.82 -5.32 12.27
CA ARG A 63 -1.29 -6.46 13.04
C ARG A 63 0.22 -6.63 12.92
N ALA A 64 0.80 -6.40 11.74
CA ALA A 64 2.24 -6.53 11.52
C ALA A 64 3.01 -5.33 12.09
N GLY A 65 2.37 -4.15 12.18
CA GLY A 65 2.94 -2.94 12.75
C GLY A 65 3.46 -3.16 14.17
N SER A 66 2.73 -3.91 15.01
CA SER A 66 3.18 -4.21 16.38
C SER A 66 4.38 -5.17 16.46
N VAL A 67 4.69 -5.90 15.39
CA VAL A 67 5.83 -6.84 15.32
C VAL A 67 7.05 -6.18 14.68
N LEU A 68 6.83 -5.18 13.82
CA LEU A 68 7.86 -4.49 13.05
C LEU A 68 8.28 -3.15 13.69
N THR A 69 7.59 -2.71 14.75
CA THR A 69 7.99 -1.55 15.55
C THR A 69 8.60 -2.07 16.86
N PRO A 70 9.89 -1.81 17.16
CA PRO A 70 10.52 -2.20 18.43
C PRO A 70 9.90 -1.53 19.66
#